data_AF-A0AAN1JKN0-F1
#
_entry.id   AF-A0AAN1JKN0-F1
#
_cell.length_a   1.000
_cell.length_b   1.000
_cell.length_c   1.000
_cell.angle_alpha   90.00
_cell.angle_beta   90.00
_cell.angle_gamma   90.00
#
_symmetry.space_group_name_H-M   'P 1'
#
loop_
_entity.id
_entity.type
_entity.pdbx_description
1 polymer ?
#
loop_
_entity_poly.entity_id
_entity_poly.type
_entity_poly.pdbx_seq_one_letter_code
_entity_poly.pdbx_strand_id
1 'polypeptide(L)'
;MKLADAISLYVQVIHASGCKGDSIHGVLVLFAKYVGGERELSSISQTEVRAFLDGNLPLSRYWHRKHSALVGFFRFALARGLVSAIPLPARTPRCYQDFQPYVYSEDDVDRLIAALECARATPIEARTLRVLVLLLYGTGLRLCEALHLCLADVDLPQQMLTVRDTKFYKTRWVPIGMQLVHILHEYMVAVHTSISIETRDDTPLFVRRDGGRPTGSGIRRAFARLRSKAGVRRNDGARYQPRLHDMRATFAVHRLTTWYQQGADVQRLLPLLSTYLGHASIAATQVYLPMSPELLVEASNRLGRYVALESQS
;
A
#
# COMPACT_ATOMS: atom_id res chain seq x y z
N MET A 1 -26.20 8.99 -26.40
CA MET A 1 -24.72 9.00 -26.28
C MET A 1 -24.25 7.61 -25.89
N LYS A 2 -23.28 7.07 -26.63
CA LYS A 2 -22.78 5.70 -26.39
C LYS A 2 -22.01 5.61 -25.07
N LEU A 3 -22.04 4.43 -24.46
CA LEU A 3 -21.35 4.16 -23.20
C LEU A 3 -19.83 4.39 -23.30
N ALA A 4 -19.19 3.96 -24.38
CA ALA A 4 -17.74 4.13 -24.58
C ALA A 4 -17.32 5.62 -24.63
N ASP A 5 -18.11 6.46 -25.31
CA ASP A 5 -17.89 7.90 -25.39
C ASP A 5 -18.07 8.56 -24.02
N ALA A 6 -19.11 8.17 -23.29
CA ALA A 6 -19.37 8.64 -21.93
C ALA A 6 -18.23 8.33 -20.97
N ILE A 7 -17.68 7.12 -21.05
CA ILE A 7 -16.54 6.69 -20.23
C ILE A 7 -15.31 7.53 -20.57
N SER A 8 -15.03 7.72 -21.86
CA SER A 8 -13.90 8.53 -22.32
C SER A 8 -13.98 9.96 -21.78
N LEU A 9 -15.16 10.58 -21.87
CA LEU A 9 -15.42 11.92 -21.34
C LEU A 9 -15.24 11.98 -19.81
N TYR A 10 -15.75 10.99 -19.09
CA TYR A 10 -15.60 10.93 -17.63
C TYR A 10 -14.14 10.77 -17.21
N VAL A 11 -13.37 9.94 -17.93
CA VAL A 11 -11.94 9.73 -17.68
C VAL A 11 -11.16 11.03 -17.93
N GLN A 12 -11.47 11.77 -18.99
CA GLN A 12 -10.89 13.10 -19.22
C GLN A 12 -11.17 14.06 -18.06
N VAL A 13 -12.39 14.08 -17.51
CA VAL A 13 -12.73 14.92 -16.34
C VAL A 13 -11.95 14.51 -15.09
N ILE A 14 -11.76 13.20 -14.86
CA ILE A 14 -10.93 12.70 -13.76
C ILE A 14 -9.48 13.20 -13.91
N HIS A 15 -8.91 13.10 -15.12
CA HIS A 15 -7.55 13.57 -15.39
C HIS A 15 -7.42 15.08 -15.24
N ALA A 16 -8.38 15.85 -15.73
CA ALA A 16 -8.43 17.31 -15.58
C ALA A 16 -8.51 17.74 -14.10
N SER A 17 -9.06 16.89 -13.25
CA SER A 17 -9.12 17.11 -11.79
C SER A 17 -7.82 16.71 -11.06
N GLY A 18 -6.74 16.41 -11.78
CA GLY A 18 -5.45 15.98 -11.22
C GLY A 18 -5.44 14.53 -10.70
N CYS A 19 -6.47 13.74 -10.98
CA CYS A 19 -6.52 12.34 -10.56
C CYS A 19 -6.00 11.41 -11.67
N LYS A 20 -5.10 10.46 -11.33
CA LYS A 20 -4.59 9.48 -12.32
C LYS A 20 -5.68 8.58 -12.91
N GLY A 21 -6.73 8.24 -12.17
CA GLY A 21 -7.92 7.56 -12.71
C GLY A 21 -7.75 6.12 -13.23
N ASP A 22 -6.54 5.60 -13.45
CA ASP A 22 -6.28 4.31 -14.14
C ASP A 22 -7.10 3.13 -13.62
N SER A 23 -7.24 3.01 -12.30
CA SER A 23 -7.99 1.92 -11.68
C SER A 23 -9.51 2.02 -11.91
N ILE A 24 -10.03 3.26 -12.00
CA ILE A 24 -11.44 3.52 -12.31
C ILE A 24 -11.66 3.26 -13.80
N HIS A 25 -10.79 3.81 -14.65
CA HIS A 25 -10.84 3.62 -16.10
C HIS A 25 -10.83 2.13 -16.46
N GLY A 26 -9.91 1.34 -15.90
CA GLY A 26 -9.84 -0.10 -16.16
C GLY A 26 -11.12 -0.85 -15.76
N VAL A 27 -11.78 -0.45 -14.66
CA VAL A 27 -13.08 -1.02 -14.28
C VAL A 27 -14.18 -0.63 -15.26
N LEU A 28 -14.22 0.63 -15.70
CA LEU A 28 -15.23 1.11 -16.65
C LEU A 28 -15.07 0.47 -18.03
N VAL A 29 -13.84 0.23 -18.48
CA VAL A 29 -13.57 -0.53 -19.71
C VAL A 29 -14.08 -1.97 -19.58
N LEU A 30 -13.85 -2.62 -18.43
CA LEU A 30 -14.39 -3.97 -18.19
C LEU A 30 -15.93 -3.96 -18.18
N PHE A 31 -16.55 -2.92 -17.62
CA PHE A 31 -17.99 -2.75 -17.63
C PHE A 31 -18.54 -2.57 -19.05
N ALA A 32 -17.91 -1.70 -19.86
CA ALA A 32 -18.30 -1.49 -21.25
C ALA A 32 -18.15 -2.77 -22.10
N LYS A 33 -17.10 -3.55 -21.86
CA LYS A 33 -16.94 -4.87 -22.50
C LYS A 33 -18.03 -5.87 -22.09
N TYR A 34 -18.52 -5.77 -20.86
CA TYR A 34 -19.55 -6.68 -20.35
C TYR A 34 -20.96 -6.35 -20.89
N VAL A 35 -21.36 -5.08 -20.89
CA VAL A 35 -22.72 -4.65 -21.29
C VAL A 35 -22.84 -4.33 -22.80
N GLY A 36 -21.72 -4.01 -23.44
CA GLY A 36 -21.63 -3.56 -24.84
C GLY A 36 -21.40 -2.05 -24.94
N GLY A 37 -20.17 -1.65 -25.29
CA GLY A 37 -19.73 -0.25 -25.28
C GLY A 37 -20.43 0.67 -26.29
N GLU A 38 -20.96 0.11 -27.38
CA GLU A 38 -21.68 0.84 -28.43
C GLU A 38 -23.14 1.14 -28.07
N ARG A 39 -23.64 0.60 -26.96
CA ARG A 39 -25.02 0.81 -26.53
C ARG A 39 -25.23 2.21 -25.99
N GLU A 40 -26.45 2.70 -26.18
CA GLU A 40 -26.94 3.93 -25.57
C GLU A 40 -26.90 3.83 -24.04
N LEU A 41 -26.26 4.81 -23.40
CA LEU A 41 -26.07 4.81 -21.95
C LEU A 41 -27.39 4.75 -21.17
N SER A 42 -28.45 5.36 -21.71
CA SER A 42 -29.80 5.36 -21.14
C SER A 42 -30.50 4.00 -21.19
N SER A 43 -30.05 3.09 -22.07
CA SER A 43 -30.61 1.74 -22.20
C SER A 43 -30.08 0.74 -21.17
N ILE A 44 -29.11 1.14 -20.36
CA ILE A 44 -28.48 0.25 -19.38
C ILE A 44 -29.39 0.09 -18.17
N SER A 45 -29.77 -1.16 -17.90
CA SER A 45 -30.67 -1.50 -16.80
C SER A 45 -29.93 -1.80 -15.50
N GLN A 46 -30.65 -1.70 -14.37
CA GLN A 46 -30.11 -2.03 -13.05
C GLN A 46 -29.73 -3.52 -12.94
N THR A 47 -30.42 -4.41 -13.65
CA THR A 47 -30.15 -5.85 -13.65
C THR A 47 -28.79 -6.16 -14.29
N GLU A 48 -28.44 -5.51 -15.39
CA GLU A 48 -27.14 -5.66 -16.06
C GLU A 48 -25.99 -5.14 -15.19
N VAL A 49 -26.19 -3.98 -14.55
CA VAL A 49 -25.21 -3.42 -13.62
C VAL A 49 -25.00 -4.34 -12.43
N ARG A 50 -26.07 -4.90 -11.87
CA ARG A 50 -25.99 -5.86 -10.77
C ARG A 50 -25.27 -7.14 -11.19
N ALA A 51 -25.59 -7.70 -12.36
CA ALA A 51 -24.92 -8.88 -12.89
C ALA A 51 -23.41 -8.66 -13.07
N PHE A 52 -23.00 -7.49 -13.57
CA PHE A 52 -21.59 -7.12 -13.63
C PHE A 52 -20.94 -6.99 -12.26
N LEU A 53 -21.63 -6.39 -11.28
CA LEU A 53 -21.12 -6.21 -9.92
C LEU A 53 -20.93 -7.54 -9.20
N ASP A 54 -21.95 -8.40 -9.21
CA ASP A 54 -21.94 -9.68 -8.51
C ASP A 54 -20.93 -10.62 -9.18
N GLY A 55 -20.98 -10.76 -10.50
CA GLY A 55 -20.13 -11.68 -11.24
C GLY A 55 -20.23 -13.12 -10.71
N ASN A 56 -19.20 -13.93 -10.96
CA ASN A 56 -19.19 -15.36 -10.58
C ASN A 56 -18.30 -15.67 -9.37
N LEU A 57 -17.78 -14.64 -8.69
CA LEU A 57 -16.84 -14.80 -7.59
C LEU A 57 -17.50 -14.40 -6.27
N PRO A 58 -17.05 -14.99 -5.14
CA PRO A 58 -17.49 -14.54 -3.82
C PRO A 58 -17.30 -13.04 -3.62
N LEU A 59 -18.16 -12.45 -2.79
CA LEU A 59 -18.10 -11.04 -2.45
C LEU A 59 -16.70 -10.67 -1.92
N SER A 60 -16.10 -9.64 -2.52
CA SER A 60 -14.74 -9.21 -2.19
C SER A 60 -14.59 -7.70 -2.27
N ARG A 61 -13.48 -7.14 -1.78
CA ARG A 61 -13.14 -5.72 -1.98
C ARG A 61 -13.15 -5.29 -3.45
N TYR A 62 -12.97 -6.24 -4.39
CA TYR A 62 -13.08 -5.94 -5.82
C TYR A 62 -14.51 -5.59 -6.23
N TRP A 63 -15.53 -6.22 -5.63
CA TRP A 63 -16.95 -5.84 -5.81
C TRP A 63 -17.15 -4.37 -5.43
N HIS A 64 -16.66 -3.96 -4.26
CA HIS A 64 -16.78 -2.56 -3.80
C HIS A 64 -15.99 -1.58 -4.66
N ARG A 65 -14.84 -2.00 -5.22
CA ARG A 65 -14.10 -1.20 -6.20
C ARG A 65 -14.91 -1.00 -7.47
N LYS A 66 -15.52 -2.06 -8.00
CA LYS A 66 -16.43 -1.98 -9.16
C LYS A 66 -17.59 -1.03 -8.87
N HIS A 67 -18.26 -1.23 -7.75
CA HIS A 67 -19.37 -0.38 -7.31
C HIS A 67 -18.96 1.09 -7.18
N SER A 68 -17.86 1.40 -6.50
CA SER A 68 -17.41 2.78 -6.31
C SER A 68 -17.05 3.48 -7.62
N ALA A 69 -16.43 2.77 -8.57
CA ALA A 69 -16.13 3.29 -9.89
C ALA A 69 -17.41 3.62 -10.67
N LEU A 70 -18.40 2.71 -10.64
CA LEU A 70 -19.69 2.91 -11.29
C LEU A 70 -20.51 4.03 -10.62
N VAL A 71 -20.49 4.16 -9.29
CA VAL A 71 -21.15 5.27 -8.58
C VAL A 71 -20.63 6.61 -9.08
N GLY A 72 -19.31 6.79 -9.17
CA GLY A 72 -18.72 8.03 -9.67
C GLY A 72 -19.13 8.32 -11.11
N PHE A 73 -19.04 7.31 -11.97
CA PHE A 73 -19.42 7.42 -13.39
C PHE A 73 -20.90 7.76 -13.59
N PHE A 74 -21.82 7.05 -12.93
CA PHE A 74 -23.26 7.30 -13.10
C PHE A 74 -23.73 8.59 -12.44
N ARG A 75 -23.07 9.06 -11.37
CA ARG A 75 -23.30 10.40 -10.83
C ARG A 75 -22.88 11.48 -11.83
N PHE A 76 -21.72 11.31 -12.46
CA PHE A 76 -21.29 12.18 -13.55
C PHE A 76 -22.29 12.19 -14.71
N ALA A 77 -22.79 11.01 -15.10
CA ALA A 77 -23.75 10.87 -16.18
C ALA A 77 -25.10 11.54 -15.86
N LEU A 78 -25.61 11.34 -14.64
CA LEU A 78 -26.84 11.97 -14.17
C LEU A 78 -26.71 13.50 -14.14
N ALA A 79 -25.61 14.03 -13.61
CA ALA A 79 -25.37 15.47 -13.53
C ALA A 79 -25.30 16.16 -14.91
N ARG A 80 -25.05 15.40 -15.99
CA ARG A 80 -25.03 15.88 -17.38
C ARG A 80 -26.31 15.53 -18.16
N GLY A 81 -27.33 14.98 -17.49
CA GLY A 81 -28.58 14.57 -18.14
C GLY A 81 -28.44 13.39 -19.11
N LEU A 82 -27.34 12.64 -19.04
CA LEU A 82 -27.08 11.50 -19.95
C LEU A 82 -27.88 10.25 -19.55
N VAL A 83 -28.34 10.20 -18.30
CA VAL A 83 -29.26 9.21 -17.75
C VAL A 83 -30.29 9.91 -16.88
N SER A 84 -31.50 9.36 -16.79
CA SER A 84 -32.58 9.90 -15.94
C SER A 84 -32.50 9.42 -14.49
N ALA A 85 -31.88 8.26 -14.25
CA ALA A 85 -31.70 7.67 -12.93
C ALA A 85 -30.39 6.88 -12.87
N ILE A 86 -29.89 6.63 -11.65
CA ILE A 86 -28.67 5.84 -11.43
C ILE A 86 -29.05 4.35 -11.36
N PRO A 87 -28.60 3.50 -12.30
CA PRO A 87 -28.96 2.08 -12.35
C PRO A 87 -28.09 1.23 -11.40
N LEU A 88 -27.82 1.70 -10.18
CA LEU A 88 -27.05 0.97 -9.17
C LEU A 88 -27.95 0.45 -8.05
N PRO A 89 -27.60 -0.67 -7.40
CA PRO A 89 -28.35 -1.14 -6.24
C PRO A 89 -28.23 -0.13 -5.08
N ALA A 90 -29.36 0.23 -4.46
CA ALA A 90 -29.39 1.19 -3.36
C ALA A 90 -28.66 0.69 -2.09
N ARG A 91 -28.61 -0.63 -1.89
CA ARG A 91 -27.92 -1.27 -0.77
C ARG A 91 -26.69 -2.02 -1.28
N THR A 92 -25.56 -1.77 -0.63
CA THR A 92 -24.34 -2.54 -0.87
C THR A 92 -24.21 -3.65 0.17
N PRO A 93 -23.79 -4.86 -0.22
CA PRO A 93 -23.54 -5.94 0.73
C PRO A 93 -22.35 -5.60 1.62
N ARG A 94 -22.34 -6.07 2.87
CA ARG A 94 -21.17 -5.95 3.75
C ARG A 94 -20.11 -6.96 3.30
N CYS A 95 -18.91 -6.49 2.98
CA CYS A 95 -17.76 -7.34 2.76
C CYS A 95 -17.06 -7.65 4.09
N TYR A 96 -17.26 -8.87 4.61
CA TYR A 96 -16.63 -9.37 5.84
C TYR A 96 -15.17 -9.84 5.68
N GLN A 97 -14.57 -9.69 4.50
CA GLN A 97 -13.16 -10.05 4.31
C GLN A 97 -12.23 -8.89 4.70
N ASP A 98 -11.83 -8.91 5.97
CA ASP A 98 -10.66 -8.18 6.42
C ASP A 98 -9.42 -8.94 5.97
N PHE A 99 -8.85 -8.49 4.86
CA PHE A 99 -7.51 -8.91 4.47
C PHE A 99 -6.56 -8.64 5.63
N GLN A 100 -6.07 -9.71 6.25
CA GLN A 100 -5.06 -9.66 7.30
C GLN A 100 -3.67 -9.69 6.65
N PRO A 101 -2.89 -8.59 6.73
CA PRO A 101 -1.51 -8.60 6.29
C PRO A 101 -0.73 -9.63 7.11
N TYR A 102 0.32 -10.18 6.51
CA TYR A 102 1.25 -11.02 7.26
C TYR A 102 2.15 -10.11 8.11
N VAL A 103 2.20 -10.34 9.42
CA VAL A 103 3.14 -9.67 10.32
C VAL A 103 4.40 -10.54 10.38
N TYR A 104 5.50 -10.03 9.84
CA TYR A 104 6.77 -10.75 9.83
C TYR A 104 7.39 -10.76 11.23
N SER A 105 7.81 -11.93 11.71
CA SER A 105 8.65 -12.01 12.91
C SER A 105 10.06 -11.46 12.62
N GLU A 106 10.83 -11.16 13.68
CA GLU A 106 12.25 -10.79 13.52
C GLU A 106 13.04 -11.91 12.82
N ASP A 107 12.79 -13.18 13.20
CA ASP A 107 13.36 -14.36 12.51
C ASP A 107 12.99 -14.42 11.03
N ASP A 108 11.75 -14.09 10.64
CA ASP A 108 11.39 -14.04 9.22
C ASP A 108 12.22 -12.99 8.47
N VAL A 109 12.45 -11.82 9.09
CA VAL A 109 13.27 -10.75 8.50
C VAL A 109 14.72 -11.21 8.39
N ASP A 110 15.29 -11.80 9.44
CA ASP A 110 16.66 -12.31 9.44
C ASP A 110 16.86 -13.39 8.37
N ARG A 111 15.92 -14.34 8.23
CA ARG A 111 15.94 -15.34 7.15
C ARG A 111 15.85 -14.73 5.76
N LEU A 112 15.08 -13.66 5.58
CA LEU A 112 15.02 -12.93 4.31
C LEU A 112 16.37 -12.26 3.99
N ILE A 113 17.03 -11.67 4.98
CA ILE A 113 18.34 -11.04 4.78
C ILE A 113 19.42 -12.09 4.50
N ALA A 114 19.48 -13.18 5.27
CA ALA A 114 20.43 -14.28 5.06
C ALA A 114 20.24 -14.94 3.67
N ALA A 115 19.00 -15.11 3.21
CA ALA A 115 18.73 -15.72 1.91
C ALA A 115 19.22 -14.89 0.72
N LEU A 116 19.37 -13.56 0.88
CA LEU A 116 19.94 -12.66 -0.13
C LEU A 116 21.43 -12.88 -0.34
N GLU A 117 22.19 -13.18 0.72
CA GLU A 117 23.63 -13.42 0.66
C GLU A 117 23.96 -14.67 -0.17
N CYS A 118 23.10 -15.68 -0.12
CA CYS A 118 23.29 -16.92 -0.88
C CYS A 118 22.66 -16.87 -2.29
N ALA A 119 22.04 -15.77 -2.73
CA ALA A 119 21.19 -15.75 -3.92
C ALA A 119 21.96 -15.54 -5.23
N ARG A 120 21.62 -16.32 -6.27
CA ARG A 120 22.02 -16.06 -7.66
C ARG A 120 21.22 -14.88 -8.24
N ALA A 121 21.38 -13.70 -7.66
CA ALA A 121 20.85 -12.44 -8.18
C ALA A 121 22.00 -11.62 -8.74
N THR A 122 21.70 -10.65 -9.62
CA THR A 122 22.71 -9.65 -9.98
C THR A 122 23.09 -8.86 -8.73
N PRO A 123 24.34 -8.36 -8.60
CA PRO A 123 24.75 -7.61 -7.42
C PRO A 123 23.85 -6.40 -7.11
N ILE A 124 23.34 -5.72 -8.15
CA ILE A 124 22.40 -4.60 -8.01
C ILE A 124 21.03 -5.07 -7.51
N GLU A 125 20.48 -6.17 -8.04
CA GLU A 125 19.18 -6.69 -7.58
C GLU A 125 19.25 -7.14 -6.11
N ALA A 126 20.30 -7.86 -5.72
CA ALA A 126 20.49 -8.33 -4.35
C ALA A 126 20.58 -7.15 -3.36
N ARG A 127 21.42 -6.15 -3.66
CA ARG A 127 21.57 -4.93 -2.85
C ARG A 127 20.27 -4.13 -2.78
N THR A 128 19.59 -3.95 -3.92
CA THR A 128 18.30 -3.26 -3.99
C THR A 128 17.25 -3.95 -3.13
N LEU A 129 17.12 -5.27 -3.21
CA LEU A 129 16.16 -6.01 -2.38
C LEU A 129 16.50 -5.95 -0.90
N ARG A 130 17.78 -6.07 -0.52
CA ARG A 130 18.22 -5.96 0.87
C ARG A 130 17.79 -4.64 1.48
N VAL A 131 18.15 -3.54 0.81
CA VAL A 131 17.82 -2.18 1.29
C VAL A 131 16.33 -1.95 1.27
N LEU A 132 15.59 -2.41 0.25
CA LEU A 132 14.14 -2.28 0.22
C LEU A 132 13.46 -3.01 1.38
N VAL A 133 13.89 -4.23 1.72
CA VAL A 133 13.34 -4.96 2.87
C VAL A 133 13.59 -4.17 4.16
N LEU A 134 14.83 -3.75 4.41
CA LEU A 134 15.20 -3.03 5.63
C LEU A 134 14.58 -1.64 5.71
N LEU A 135 14.50 -0.92 4.59
CA LEU A 135 13.83 0.38 4.50
C LEU A 135 12.35 0.25 4.82
N LEU A 136 11.63 -0.68 4.17
CA LEU A 136 10.19 -0.85 4.38
C LEU A 136 9.88 -1.36 5.79
N TYR A 137 10.72 -2.24 6.33
CA TYR A 137 10.61 -2.72 7.71
C TYR A 137 10.89 -1.62 8.73
N GLY A 138 11.93 -0.79 8.51
CA GLY A 138 12.34 0.26 9.45
C GLY A 138 11.49 1.54 9.40
N THR A 139 10.76 1.78 8.31
CA THR A 139 10.03 3.05 8.09
C THR A 139 8.55 2.89 7.77
N GLY A 140 8.09 1.66 7.53
CA GLY A 140 6.72 1.39 7.12
C GLY A 140 6.29 2.09 5.84
N LEU A 141 7.21 2.54 4.97
CA LEU A 141 6.86 3.18 3.69
C LEU A 141 6.02 2.25 2.82
N ARG A 142 5.22 2.82 1.90
CA ARG A 142 4.64 2.01 0.83
C ARG A 142 5.73 1.67 -0.18
N LEU A 143 5.68 0.48 -0.77
CA LEU A 143 6.61 0.08 -1.84
C LEU A 143 6.74 1.14 -2.95
N CYS A 144 5.63 1.72 -3.39
CA CYS A 144 5.67 2.78 -4.39
C CYS A 144 6.39 4.03 -3.88
N GLU A 145 6.16 4.45 -2.63
CA GLU A 145 6.86 5.60 -2.03
C GLU A 145 8.37 5.35 -2.03
N ALA A 146 8.82 4.18 -1.55
CA ALA A 146 10.23 3.80 -1.54
C ALA A 146 10.87 3.80 -2.94
N LEU A 147 10.17 3.25 -3.96
CA LEU A 147 10.69 3.21 -5.33
C LEU A 147 10.71 4.58 -6.03
N HIS A 148 9.96 5.57 -5.54
CA HIS A 148 9.93 6.92 -6.09
C HIS A 148 10.91 7.88 -5.42
N LEU A 149 11.56 7.49 -4.32
CA LEU A 149 12.63 8.29 -3.70
C LEU A 149 13.73 8.61 -4.73
N CYS A 150 14.17 9.86 -4.72
CA CYS A 150 15.37 10.34 -5.40
C CYS A 150 16.52 10.51 -4.41
N LEU A 151 17.73 10.77 -4.90
CA LEU A 151 18.88 11.06 -4.06
C LEU A 151 18.65 12.31 -3.19
N ALA A 152 18.05 13.38 -3.74
CA ALA A 152 17.71 14.59 -3.00
C ALA A 152 16.63 14.41 -1.92
N ASP A 153 15.94 13.26 -1.90
CA ASP A 153 14.95 12.95 -0.87
C ASP A 153 15.59 12.28 0.36
N VAL A 154 16.88 11.95 0.33
CA VAL A 154 17.59 11.23 1.38
C VAL A 154 18.62 12.14 2.04
N ASP A 155 18.24 12.76 3.16
CA ASP A 155 19.14 13.57 3.98
C ASP A 155 19.77 12.68 5.08
N LEU A 156 20.91 12.07 4.75
CA LEU A 156 21.64 11.21 5.68
C LEU A 156 22.16 11.96 6.92
N PRO A 157 22.75 13.18 6.81
CA PRO A 157 23.15 13.97 7.97
C PRO A 157 22.00 14.28 8.95
N GLN A 158 20.83 14.65 8.44
CA GLN A 158 19.64 14.93 9.27
C GLN A 158 18.82 13.67 9.60
N GLN A 159 19.25 12.49 9.13
CA GLN A 159 18.56 11.21 9.31
C GLN A 159 17.08 11.28 8.87
N MET A 160 16.84 11.88 7.71
CA MET A 160 15.50 12.20 7.24
C MET A 160 15.26 11.75 5.80
N LEU A 161 14.07 11.17 5.56
CA LEU A 161 13.56 10.94 4.21
C LEU A 161 12.43 11.91 3.90
N THR A 162 12.46 12.51 2.72
CA THR A 162 11.37 13.34 2.19
C THR A 162 10.51 12.53 1.24
N VAL A 163 9.32 12.11 1.69
CA VAL A 163 8.40 11.34 0.85
C VAL A 163 7.46 12.30 0.14
N ARG A 164 7.70 12.54 -1.14
CA ARG A 164 6.92 13.46 -1.98
C ARG A 164 5.76 12.77 -2.70
N ASP A 165 4.78 13.58 -3.11
CA ASP A 165 3.71 13.21 -4.04
C ASP A 165 3.02 11.88 -3.73
N THR A 166 2.79 11.65 -2.43
CA THR A 166 2.05 10.48 -1.99
C THR A 166 0.57 10.61 -2.35
N LYS A 167 -0.25 9.61 -2.02
CA LYS A 167 -1.69 9.68 -2.28
C LYS A 167 -2.24 11.01 -1.72
N PHE A 168 -2.92 11.78 -2.58
CA PHE A 168 -3.42 13.15 -2.30
C PHE A 168 -2.36 14.26 -2.28
N TYR A 169 -1.24 14.11 -2.98
CA TYR A 169 -0.18 15.13 -3.10
C TYR A 169 0.40 15.57 -1.74
N LYS A 170 0.38 14.65 -0.77
CA LYS A 170 0.94 14.92 0.56
C LYS A 170 2.43 14.63 0.55
N THR A 171 3.20 15.59 0.99
CA THR A 171 4.62 15.43 1.33
C THR A 171 4.75 15.25 2.84
N ARG A 172 5.62 14.34 3.27
CA ARG A 172 5.94 14.15 4.69
C ARG A 172 7.40 13.82 4.90
N TRP A 173 7.90 14.21 6.06
CA TRP A 173 9.20 13.83 6.56
C TRP A 173 9.11 12.54 7.35
N VAL A 174 10.07 11.64 7.12
CA VAL A 174 10.13 10.32 7.74
C VAL A 174 11.51 10.17 8.36
N PRO A 175 11.63 10.41 9.69
CA PRO A 175 12.86 10.14 10.42
C PRO A 175 13.29 8.68 10.29
N ILE A 176 14.60 8.46 10.16
CA ILE A 176 15.23 7.14 10.09
C ILE A 176 16.31 7.00 11.17
N GLY A 177 16.57 5.77 11.60
CA GLY A 177 17.64 5.50 12.57
C GLY A 177 19.02 5.39 11.93
N MET A 178 20.08 5.56 12.74
CA MET A 178 21.48 5.50 12.31
C MET A 178 21.86 4.21 11.58
N GLN A 179 21.30 3.07 11.95
CA GLN A 179 21.56 1.80 11.25
C GLN A 179 21.06 1.87 9.79
N LEU A 180 19.88 2.45 9.56
CA LEU A 180 19.31 2.58 8.22
C LEU A 180 20.06 3.64 7.40
N VAL A 181 20.54 4.71 8.05
CA VAL A 181 21.44 5.71 7.43
C VAL A 181 22.68 5.03 6.87
N HIS A 182 23.34 4.18 7.67
CA HIS A 182 24.53 3.46 7.24
C HIS A 182 24.24 2.52 6.05
N ILE A 183 23.16 1.73 6.14
CA ILE A 183 22.73 0.83 5.07
C ILE A 183 22.44 1.58 3.76
N LEU A 184 21.77 2.74 3.84
CA LEU A 184 21.48 3.57 2.67
C LEU A 184 22.75 4.15 2.07
N HIS A 185 23.66 4.66 2.91
CA HIS A 185 24.95 5.18 2.47
C HIS A 185 25.77 4.13 1.72
N GLU A 186 25.96 2.94 2.30
CA GLU A 186 26.71 1.84 1.66
C GLU A 186 26.11 1.45 0.31
N TYR A 187 24.77 1.37 0.26
CA TYR A 187 24.07 1.07 -0.98
C TYR A 187 24.25 2.16 -2.04
N MET A 188 24.14 3.43 -1.64
CA MET A 188 24.30 4.55 -2.55
C MET A 188 25.68 4.55 -3.18
N VAL A 189 26.73 4.39 -2.37
CA VAL A 189 28.12 4.27 -2.85
C VAL A 189 28.27 3.06 -3.76
N ALA A 190 27.85 1.87 -3.32
CA ALA A 190 28.07 0.64 -4.08
C ALA A 190 27.34 0.61 -5.44
N VAL A 191 26.13 1.16 -5.52
CA VAL A 191 25.30 1.08 -6.73
C VAL A 191 25.57 2.25 -7.66
N HIS A 192 25.58 3.48 -7.19
CA HIS A 192 25.72 4.66 -8.08
C HIS A 192 27.14 4.80 -8.63
N THR A 193 28.17 4.40 -7.88
CA THR A 193 29.54 4.31 -8.43
C THR A 193 29.66 3.23 -9.50
N SER A 194 28.89 2.13 -9.42
CA SER A 194 29.02 1.00 -10.34
C SER A 194 28.36 1.20 -11.72
N ILE A 195 27.41 2.14 -11.83
CA ILE A 195 26.62 2.33 -13.05
C ILE A 195 27.17 3.49 -13.90
N SER A 196 28.14 4.26 -13.38
CA SER A 196 28.81 5.37 -14.08
C SER A 196 27.85 6.38 -14.71
N ILE A 197 26.77 6.71 -13.99
CA ILE A 197 25.79 7.73 -14.39
C ILE A 197 26.08 9.01 -13.63
N GLU A 198 25.92 10.16 -14.29
CA GLU A 198 25.95 11.46 -13.64
C GLU A 198 24.83 11.55 -12.59
N THR A 199 25.21 11.63 -11.32
CA THR A 199 24.27 11.75 -10.21
C THR A 199 23.77 13.18 -10.11
N ARG A 200 22.46 13.34 -10.28
CA ARG A 200 21.71 14.59 -10.11
C ARG A 200 20.69 14.44 -8.98
N ASP A 201 20.13 15.54 -8.50
CA ASP A 201 19.15 15.56 -7.41
C ASP A 201 17.91 14.68 -7.69
N ASP A 202 17.46 14.62 -8.95
CA ASP A 202 16.33 13.84 -9.42
C ASP A 202 16.66 12.37 -9.74
N THR A 203 17.93 11.98 -9.56
CA THR A 203 18.38 10.61 -9.80
C THR A 203 17.65 9.66 -8.85
N PRO A 204 17.07 8.56 -9.35
CA PRO A 204 16.39 7.60 -8.49
C PRO A 204 17.32 7.00 -7.44
N LEU A 205 16.84 6.85 -6.20
CA LEU A 205 17.59 6.13 -5.16
C LEU A 205 17.83 4.67 -5.59
N PHE A 206 16.74 3.98 -5.99
CA PHE A 206 16.81 2.63 -6.51
C PHE A 206 16.89 2.65 -8.04
N VAL A 207 17.88 1.94 -8.58
CA VAL A 207 18.18 1.91 -10.01
C VAL A 207 18.37 0.49 -10.51
N ARG A 208 18.06 0.29 -11.78
CA ARG A 208 18.43 -0.88 -12.57
C ARG A 208 19.80 -0.64 -13.19
N ARG A 209 20.35 -1.67 -13.85
CA ARG A 209 21.65 -1.59 -14.55
C ARG A 209 21.69 -0.51 -15.64
N ASP A 210 20.54 -0.14 -16.20
CA ASP A 210 20.40 0.92 -17.20
C ASP A 210 20.16 2.31 -16.58
N GLY A 211 20.27 2.47 -15.26
CA GLY A 211 19.97 3.71 -14.54
C GLY A 211 18.49 3.97 -14.30
N GLY A 212 17.61 3.20 -14.93
CA GLY A 212 16.17 3.38 -14.80
C GLY A 212 15.62 2.90 -13.46
N ARG A 213 14.45 3.42 -13.07
CA ARG A 213 13.75 2.96 -11.85
C ARG A 213 13.34 1.48 -11.96
N PRO A 214 13.52 0.68 -10.90
CA PRO A 214 12.94 -0.65 -10.82
C PRO A 214 11.41 -0.61 -10.91
N THR A 215 10.84 -1.53 -11.67
CA THR A 215 9.38 -1.64 -11.74
C THR A 215 8.84 -2.36 -10.51
N GLY A 216 7.70 -1.89 -9.98
CA GLY A 216 7.07 -2.54 -8.82
C GLY A 216 6.70 -4.00 -9.08
N SER A 217 6.38 -4.38 -10.31
CA SER A 217 6.16 -5.79 -10.69
C SER A 217 7.45 -6.61 -10.69
N GLY A 218 8.56 -6.04 -11.17
CA GLY A 218 9.88 -6.65 -11.10
C GLY A 218 10.29 -6.95 -9.66
N ILE A 219 10.22 -5.95 -8.79
CA ILE A 219 10.55 -6.09 -7.37
C ILE A 219 9.66 -7.12 -6.67
N ARG A 220 8.35 -7.13 -6.94
CA ARG A 220 7.44 -8.15 -6.37
C ARG A 220 7.81 -9.57 -6.79
N ARG A 221 8.20 -9.78 -8.05
CA ARG A 221 8.66 -11.10 -8.53
C ARG A 221 9.97 -11.51 -7.87
N ALA A 222 10.92 -10.58 -7.76
CA ALA A 222 12.20 -10.85 -7.12
C ALA A 222 12.05 -11.15 -5.63
N PHE A 223 11.21 -10.40 -4.92
CA PHE A 223 10.84 -10.69 -3.55
C PHE A 223 10.13 -12.04 -3.38
N ALA A 224 9.25 -12.43 -4.31
CA ALA A 224 8.59 -13.74 -4.23
C ALA A 224 9.60 -14.90 -4.32
N ARG A 225 10.64 -14.78 -5.15
CA ARG A 225 11.76 -15.74 -5.21
C ARG A 225 12.53 -15.76 -3.89
N LEU A 226 12.89 -14.58 -3.39
CA LEU A 226 13.62 -14.43 -2.12
C LEU A 226 12.85 -15.08 -0.97
N ARG A 227 11.58 -14.72 -0.81
CA ARG A 227 10.69 -15.26 0.22
C ARG A 227 10.59 -16.78 0.15
N SER A 228 10.45 -17.35 -1.05
CA SER A 228 10.40 -18.80 -1.23
C SER A 228 11.71 -19.46 -0.77
N LYS A 229 12.85 -18.82 -1.03
CA LYS A 229 14.17 -19.31 -0.64
C LYS A 229 14.42 -19.19 0.87
N ALA A 230 13.97 -18.10 1.48
CA ALA A 230 14.03 -17.87 2.93
C ALA A 230 13.08 -18.79 3.73
N GLY A 231 12.24 -19.59 3.05
CA GLY A 231 11.24 -20.44 3.70
C GLY A 231 10.10 -19.66 4.36
N VAL A 232 9.95 -18.35 4.09
CA VAL A 232 8.92 -17.52 4.73
C VAL A 232 7.56 -17.73 4.05
N ARG A 233 6.68 -18.48 4.71
CA ARG A 233 5.36 -18.85 4.18
C ARG A 233 4.30 -18.69 5.26
N ARG A 234 3.09 -18.35 4.83
CA ARG A 234 1.90 -18.40 5.68
C ARG A 234 1.04 -19.59 5.28
N ASN A 235 0.46 -20.27 6.27
CA ASN A 235 -0.35 -21.48 6.09
C ASN A 235 -1.78 -21.32 6.62
N ASP A 236 -2.19 -20.08 6.92
CA ASP A 236 -3.48 -19.71 7.53
C ASP A 236 -4.65 -19.60 6.53
N GLY A 237 -4.52 -20.22 5.34
CA GLY A 237 -5.55 -20.17 4.30
C GLY A 237 -5.75 -18.79 3.65
N ALA A 238 -4.94 -17.78 3.98
CA ALA A 238 -5.06 -16.47 3.35
C ALA A 238 -4.75 -16.54 1.85
N ARG A 239 -5.49 -15.74 1.06
CA ARG A 239 -5.39 -15.69 -0.40
C ARG A 239 -3.97 -15.41 -0.92
N TYR A 240 -3.20 -14.60 -0.19
CA TYR A 240 -1.88 -14.16 -0.62
C TYR A 240 -0.84 -14.58 0.40
N GLN A 241 0.19 -15.24 -0.09
CA GLN A 241 1.44 -15.44 0.64
C GLN A 241 2.08 -14.10 1.05
N PRO A 242 2.98 -14.07 2.07
CA PRO A 242 3.57 -12.83 2.59
C PRO A 242 4.16 -11.96 1.49
N ARG A 243 3.84 -10.66 1.50
CA ARG A 243 4.23 -9.70 0.45
C ARG A 243 5.14 -8.66 1.04
N LEU A 244 5.97 -8.06 0.19
CA LEU A 244 6.83 -6.95 0.56
C LEU A 244 6.05 -5.75 1.15
N HIS A 245 4.79 -5.55 0.73
CA HIS A 245 3.93 -4.50 1.29
C HIS A 245 3.50 -4.79 2.74
N ASP A 246 3.49 -6.05 3.17
CA ASP A 246 3.08 -6.43 4.51
C ASP A 246 4.16 -6.05 5.56
N MET A 247 5.38 -5.69 5.12
CA MET A 247 6.42 -5.07 5.96
C MET A 247 5.93 -3.78 6.63
N ARG A 248 5.05 -3.02 5.96
CA ARG A 248 4.45 -1.82 6.55
C ARG A 248 3.54 -2.13 7.72
N ALA A 249 2.74 -3.19 7.60
CA ALA A 249 1.92 -3.66 8.71
C ALA A 249 2.81 -4.16 9.86
N THR A 250 3.87 -4.87 9.51
CA THR A 250 4.87 -5.36 10.47
C THR A 250 5.51 -4.21 11.24
N PHE A 251 6.02 -3.18 10.55
CA PHE A 251 6.56 -1.98 11.19
C PHE A 251 5.57 -1.37 12.19
N ALA A 252 4.31 -1.18 11.78
CA ALA A 252 3.30 -0.59 12.63
C ALA A 252 3.01 -1.45 13.86
N VAL A 253 2.85 -2.77 13.67
CA VAL A 253 2.62 -3.72 14.76
C VAL A 253 3.80 -3.74 15.72
N HIS A 254 5.03 -3.94 15.24
CA HIS A 254 6.23 -3.97 16.10
C HIS A 254 6.41 -2.66 16.86
N ARG A 255 6.12 -1.52 16.22
CA ARG A 255 6.20 -0.21 16.90
C ARG A 255 5.16 -0.05 17.99
N LEU A 256 3.91 -0.42 17.72
CA LEU A 256 2.87 -0.42 18.72
C LEU A 256 3.24 -1.35 19.89
N THR A 257 3.75 -2.54 19.60
CA THR A 257 4.17 -3.53 20.62
C THR A 257 5.27 -2.95 21.50
N THR A 258 6.28 -2.31 20.91
CA THR A 258 7.35 -1.68 21.68
C THR A 258 6.83 -0.54 22.56
N TRP A 259 5.96 0.33 22.05
CA TRP A 259 5.39 1.43 22.86
C TRP A 259 4.58 0.92 24.03
N TYR A 260 3.81 -0.14 23.81
CA TYR A 260 3.04 -0.83 24.84
C TYR A 260 3.96 -1.42 25.93
N GLN A 261 5.01 -2.14 25.54
CA GLN A 261 6.03 -2.68 26.46
C GLN A 261 6.77 -1.59 27.25
N GLN A 262 6.99 -0.42 26.64
CA GLN A 262 7.60 0.75 27.29
C GLN A 262 6.63 1.54 28.19
N GLY A 263 5.36 1.12 28.28
CA GLY A 263 4.33 1.82 29.04
C GLY A 263 3.91 3.18 28.45
N ALA A 264 4.25 3.45 27.19
CA ALA A 264 3.93 4.72 26.54
C ALA A 264 2.42 4.86 26.29
N ASP A 265 1.91 6.08 26.20
CA ASP A 265 0.50 6.34 25.87
C ASP A 265 0.23 6.13 24.37
N VAL A 266 -0.09 4.89 24.01
CA VAL A 266 -0.38 4.50 22.63
C VAL A 266 -1.54 5.30 22.03
N GLN A 267 -2.56 5.65 22.81
CA GLN A 267 -3.70 6.44 22.29
C GLN A 267 -3.25 7.82 21.84
N ARG A 268 -2.35 8.46 22.60
CA ARG A 268 -1.73 9.74 22.24
C ARG A 268 -0.73 9.62 21.08
N LEU A 269 -0.05 8.49 20.94
CA LEU A 269 0.95 8.27 19.89
C LEU A 269 0.36 7.76 18.56
N LEU A 270 -0.85 7.20 18.56
CA LEU A 270 -1.54 6.71 17.35
C LEU A 270 -1.70 7.79 16.25
N PRO A 271 -2.10 9.05 16.56
CA PRO A 271 -2.13 10.12 15.58
C PRO A 271 -0.76 10.41 14.96
N LEU A 272 0.32 10.34 15.76
CA LEU A 272 1.68 10.54 15.26
C LEU A 272 2.10 9.43 14.31
N LEU A 273 1.83 8.17 14.67
CA LEU A 273 2.06 7.02 13.80
C LEU A 273 1.25 7.12 12.50
N SER A 274 -0.01 7.57 12.59
CA SER A 274 -0.87 7.80 11.43
C SER A 274 -0.27 8.80 10.45
N THR A 275 0.26 9.92 10.97
CA THR A 275 0.95 10.95 10.18
C THR A 275 2.24 10.41 9.57
N TYR A 276 3.08 9.73 10.37
CA TYR A 276 4.32 9.10 9.92
C TYR A 276 4.09 8.10 8.77
N LEU A 277 3.05 7.28 8.90
CA LEU A 277 2.64 6.33 7.88
C LEU A 277 1.99 7.00 6.68
N GLY A 278 1.52 8.25 6.76
CA GLY A 278 0.77 8.91 5.69
C GLY A 278 -0.60 8.28 5.47
N HIS A 279 -1.31 8.01 6.58
CA HIS A 279 -2.71 7.60 6.58
C HIS A 279 -3.65 8.81 6.50
N ALA A 280 -4.76 8.65 5.77
CA ALA A 280 -5.76 9.71 5.62
C ALA A 280 -6.65 9.87 6.87
N SER A 281 -6.71 8.84 7.71
CA SER A 281 -7.46 8.84 8.97
C SER A 281 -6.78 7.94 10.00
N ILE A 282 -7.01 8.23 11.27
CA ILE A 282 -6.52 7.41 12.40
C ILE A 282 -7.08 5.99 12.34
N ALA A 283 -8.32 5.84 11.86
CA ALA A 283 -8.97 4.53 11.67
C ALA A 283 -8.13 3.58 10.79
N ALA A 284 -7.41 4.10 9.79
CA ALA A 284 -6.51 3.28 8.97
C ALA A 284 -5.29 2.76 9.74
N THR A 285 -4.91 3.40 10.84
CA THR A 285 -3.83 2.98 11.75
C THR A 285 -4.34 2.04 12.83
N GLN A 286 -5.57 2.27 13.33
CA GLN A 286 -6.21 1.41 14.35
C GLN A 286 -6.41 -0.03 13.87
N VAL A 287 -6.49 -0.24 12.55
CA VAL A 287 -6.52 -1.57 11.92
C VAL A 287 -5.37 -2.47 12.38
N TYR A 288 -4.22 -1.93 12.81
CA TYR A 288 -3.10 -2.74 13.30
C TYR A 288 -3.23 -3.22 14.75
N LEU A 289 -4.08 -2.58 15.56
CA LEU A 289 -4.24 -2.93 16.98
C LEU A 289 -4.68 -4.39 17.22
N PRO A 290 -5.65 -4.95 16.47
CA PRO A 290 -6.05 -6.35 16.66
C PRO A 290 -5.14 -7.37 15.94
N MET A 291 -4.06 -6.95 15.25
CA MET A 291 -3.31 -7.82 14.34
C MET A 291 -2.24 -8.70 15.01
N SER A 292 -1.96 -8.50 16.30
CA SER A 292 -1.00 -9.32 17.04
C SER A 292 -1.60 -9.75 18.38
N PRO A 293 -1.56 -11.05 18.73
CA PRO A 293 -1.93 -11.53 20.06
C PRO A 293 -1.14 -10.82 21.16
N GLU A 294 0.14 -10.53 20.94
CA GLU A 294 0.99 -9.80 21.88
C GLU A 294 0.47 -8.39 22.14
N LEU A 295 0.00 -7.68 21.10
CA LEU A 295 -0.67 -6.38 21.25
C LEU A 295 -1.96 -6.47 22.05
N LEU A 296 -2.76 -7.52 21.82
CA LEU A 296 -4.00 -7.73 22.55
C LEU A 296 -3.75 -8.05 24.03
N VAL A 297 -2.73 -8.86 24.33
CA VAL A 297 -2.29 -9.14 25.70
C VAL A 297 -1.85 -7.85 26.38
N GLU A 298 -1.03 -7.03 25.74
CA GLU A 298 -0.55 -5.81 26.39
C GLU A 298 -1.62 -4.72 26.53
N ALA A 299 -2.55 -4.64 25.57
CA ALA A 299 -3.76 -3.82 25.72
C ALA A 299 -4.63 -4.29 26.90
N SER A 300 -4.79 -5.60 27.07
CA SER A 300 -5.51 -6.21 28.20
C SER A 300 -4.81 -5.92 29.53
N ASN A 301 -3.48 -6.05 29.60
CA ASN A 301 -2.68 -5.74 30.79
C ASN A 301 -2.83 -4.27 31.21
N ARG A 302 -2.91 -3.35 30.25
CA ARG A 302 -3.14 -1.93 30.52
C ARG A 302 -4.55 -1.66 31.03
N LEU A 303 -5.57 -2.30 30.46
CA LEU A 303 -6.95 -2.21 30.95
C LEU A 303 -7.05 -2.71 32.39
N GLY A 304 -6.41 -3.85 32.70
CA GLY A 304 -6.36 -4.39 34.06
C GLY A 304 -5.74 -3.41 35.07
N ARG A 305 -4.65 -2.74 34.70
CA ARG A 305 -4.02 -1.68 35.52
C ARG A 305 -4.94 -0.48 35.75
N TYR A 306 -5.66 -0.03 34.72
CA TYR A 306 -6.61 1.07 34.82
C TYR A 306 -7.78 0.74 35.77
N VAL A 307 -8.40 -0.42 35.59
CA VAL A 307 -9.51 -0.89 36.45
C VAL A 307 -9.05 -1.05 37.90
N ALA A 308 -7.83 -1.53 38.14
CA ALA A 308 -7.28 -1.66 39.48
C ALA A 308 -7.08 -0.29 40.18
N LEU A 309 -6.72 0.76 39.43
CA LEU A 309 -6.56 2.12 39.96
C LEU A 309 -7.92 2.75 40.32
N GLU A 310 -8.95 2.56 39.48
CA GLU A 310 -10.33 3.02 39.79
C GLU A 310 -10.94 2.28 40.99
N SER A 311 -10.55 1.03 41.22
CA SER A 311 -11.07 0.22 42.35
C SER A 311 -10.46 0.60 43.71
N GLN A 312 -9.40 1.41 43.71
CA GLN A 312 -8.71 1.92 44.91
C GLN A 312 -9.03 3.39 45.20
N SER A 313 -9.86 4.02 44.34
CA SER A 313 -10.34 5.40 44.45
C SER A 313 -11.73 5.44 45.07
#